data_AF-K2R9S8-F1
#
_entry.id   AF-K2R9S8-F1
#
_cell.length_a   1.000
_cell.length_b   1.000
_cell.length_c   1.000
_cell.angle_alpha   90.00
_cell.angle_beta   90.00
_cell.angle_gamma   90.00
#
_symmetry.space_group_name_H-M   'P 1'
#
loop_
_entity.id
_entity.type
_entity.pdbx_description
1 polymer ?
#
loop_
_entity_poly.entity_id
_entity_poly.type
_entity_poly.pdbx_seq_one_letter_code
_entity_poly.pdbx_strand_id
1 'polypeptide(L)'
;MKVFSVLAFASTAMGLALPIGFYNRDEFFSKRAVDAEFKPTGEEYLLKTQLVNNNDTTKAKYNNLYLTAFHTGAGTNDAVLTSSKDSAATGFLNETADGSFQEFDFGNDFPWTMKIGYEPYAAWAPVTIDAGLGDAGDSFFTFTPSGLTYNVSQFDGWLVCDWWHTTPQLFWKTAVTYYNSSLPTSCADVYLVKESL
;
A
#
# COMPACT_ATOMS: atom_id res chain seq x y z
N MET A 1 -44.82 46.69 -34.70
CA MET A 1 -44.47 45.52 -33.88
C MET A 1 -43.00 45.22 -34.13
N LYS A 2 -42.16 45.29 -33.08
CA LYS A 2 -40.70 44.97 -33.11
C LYS A 2 -40.50 43.56 -33.70
N VAL A 3 -39.41 43.21 -34.38
CA VAL A 3 -38.10 42.84 -33.79
C VAL A 3 -36.99 42.91 -34.85
N PHE A 4 -35.88 43.58 -34.52
CA PHE A 4 -34.54 43.36 -35.10
C PHE A 4 -33.89 42.18 -34.38
N SER A 5 -33.18 41.29 -35.07
CA SER A 5 -32.02 40.63 -34.46
C SER A 5 -31.03 40.13 -35.51
N VAL A 6 -29.77 40.52 -35.30
CA VAL A 6 -28.54 40.08 -35.97
C VAL A 6 -27.89 39.04 -35.05
N LEU A 7 -27.46 37.90 -35.59
CA LEU A 7 -26.43 37.04 -34.98
C LEU A 7 -25.56 36.49 -36.12
N ALA A 8 -24.33 36.95 -36.32
CA ALA A 8 -23.10 36.70 -35.55
C ALA A 8 -22.60 35.25 -35.69
N PHE A 9 -21.56 35.08 -36.51
CA PHE A 9 -20.70 33.90 -36.55
C PHE A 9 -19.92 33.80 -35.23
N ALA A 10 -19.97 32.64 -34.58
CA ALA A 10 -19.05 32.29 -33.51
C ALA A 10 -18.16 31.14 -33.98
N SER A 11 -16.86 31.43 -34.08
CA SER A 11 -15.78 30.47 -34.10
C SER A 11 -15.67 29.78 -32.75
N THR A 12 -15.73 28.45 -32.71
CA THR A 12 -15.34 27.69 -31.51
C THR A 12 -14.05 26.94 -31.81
N ALA A 13 -12.94 27.52 -31.34
CA ALA A 13 -11.71 26.80 -31.12
C ALA A 13 -11.69 26.22 -29.69
N MET A 14 -10.74 25.32 -29.50
CA MET A 14 -10.19 24.81 -28.23
C MET A 14 -10.89 23.59 -27.62
N GLY A 15 -10.15 22.47 -27.74
CA GLY A 15 -10.38 21.26 -26.99
C GLY A 15 -10.30 21.53 -25.49
N LEU A 16 -11.20 20.88 -24.76
CA LEU A 16 -11.17 20.82 -23.32
C LEU A 16 -10.34 19.60 -22.95
N ALA A 17 -9.13 19.86 -22.44
CA ALA A 17 -8.46 18.96 -21.54
C ALA A 17 -9.44 18.60 -20.41
N LEU A 18 -9.62 17.30 -20.16
CA LEU A 18 -10.36 16.82 -19.00
C LEU A 18 -9.66 17.39 -17.74
N PRO A 19 -10.38 18.07 -16.84
CA PRO A 19 -9.78 18.49 -15.59
C PRO A 19 -9.43 17.21 -14.83
N ILE A 20 -8.17 17.09 -14.44
CA ILE A 20 -7.71 16.13 -13.45
C ILE A 20 -8.43 16.55 -12.15
N GLY A 21 -9.61 15.98 -11.94
CA GLY A 21 -10.45 16.29 -10.79
C GLY A 21 -9.78 15.77 -9.54
N PHE A 22 -9.30 16.67 -8.71
CA PHE A 22 -9.19 16.39 -7.29
C PHE A 22 -10.59 16.04 -6.81
N TYR A 23 -10.88 14.74 -6.62
CA TYR A 23 -12.12 14.33 -5.97
C TYR A 23 -12.18 15.02 -4.60
N ASN A 24 -13.23 15.81 -4.38
CA ASN A 24 -13.47 16.41 -3.08
C ASN A 24 -13.77 15.27 -2.10
N ARG A 25 -13.15 15.31 -0.91
CA ARG A 25 -13.38 14.40 0.22
C ARG A 25 -14.87 14.11 0.43
N ASP A 26 -15.71 15.14 0.27
CA ASP A 26 -17.15 15.03 0.48
C ASP A 26 -17.86 14.23 -0.63
N GLU A 27 -17.37 14.29 -1.88
CA GLU A 27 -17.86 13.42 -2.96
C GLU A 27 -17.41 11.97 -2.78
N PHE A 28 -16.20 11.75 -2.23
CA PHE A 28 -15.67 10.42 -1.91
C PHE A 28 -16.51 9.73 -0.82
N PHE A 29 -16.84 10.44 0.26
CA PHE A 29 -17.73 9.92 1.31
C PHE A 29 -19.17 9.72 0.86
N SER A 30 -19.64 10.41 -0.19
CA SER A 30 -20.98 10.20 -0.72
C SER A 30 -21.15 8.93 -1.55
N LYS A 31 -20.05 8.39 -2.11
CA LYS A 31 -20.05 7.21 -2.99
C LYS A 31 -19.85 5.88 -2.24
N ARG A 32 -19.25 5.91 -1.05
CA ARG A 32 -19.21 4.78 -0.12
C ARG A 32 -20.45 4.93 0.75
N ALA A 33 -21.40 3.99 0.69
CA ALA A 33 -22.69 4.09 1.38
C ALA A 33 -22.56 4.70 2.79
N VAL A 34 -23.39 5.70 3.07
CA VAL A 34 -23.32 6.67 4.19
C VAL A 34 -23.37 6.04 5.61
N ASP A 35 -23.44 4.71 5.74
CA ASP A 35 -23.63 4.04 7.03
C ASP A 35 -22.66 2.86 7.30
N ALA A 36 -21.65 2.63 6.47
CA ALA A 36 -20.64 1.60 6.75
C ALA A 36 -19.44 2.23 7.48
N GLU A 37 -19.50 2.27 8.81
CA GLU A 37 -18.32 2.36 9.68
C GLU A 37 -17.22 1.46 9.10
N PHE A 38 -15.99 1.96 8.97
CA PHE A 38 -14.86 1.14 8.54
C PHE A 38 -14.64 0.06 9.59
N LYS A 39 -15.13 -1.14 9.32
CA LYS A 39 -14.99 -2.31 10.19
C LYS A 39 -14.12 -3.34 9.49
N PRO A 40 -13.22 -4.00 10.24
CA PRO A 40 -12.56 -5.20 9.75
C PRO A 40 -13.60 -6.16 9.18
N THR A 41 -13.43 -6.53 7.91
CA THR A 41 -14.34 -7.44 7.19
C THR A 41 -13.89 -8.89 7.28
N GLY A 42 -12.70 -9.14 7.81
CA GLY A 42 -12.08 -10.46 7.94
C GLY A 42 -11.42 -10.68 9.30
N GLU A 43 -10.71 -11.81 9.42
CA GLU A 43 -9.86 -12.10 10.58
C GLU A 43 -8.81 -11.01 10.75
N GLU A 44 -8.70 -10.48 11.96
CA GLU A 44 -7.64 -9.54 12.34
C GLU A 44 -6.38 -10.29 12.79
N TYR A 45 -5.22 -9.75 12.41
CA TYR A 45 -3.91 -10.33 12.70
C TYR A 45 -2.83 -9.26 12.71
N LEU A 46 -1.66 -9.61 13.21
CA LEU A 46 -0.44 -8.82 12.99
C LEU A 46 0.35 -9.41 11.83
N LEU A 47 0.92 -8.55 11.00
CA LEU A 47 1.91 -8.96 10.01
C LEU A 47 3.29 -8.94 10.67
N LYS A 48 3.96 -10.09 10.63
CA LYS A 48 5.27 -10.31 11.25
C LYS A 48 6.27 -10.81 10.22
N THR A 49 7.52 -10.37 10.31
CA THR A 49 8.58 -10.89 9.46
C THR A 49 9.06 -12.26 9.90
N GLN A 50 9.33 -13.09 8.91
CA GLN A 50 10.10 -14.31 9.05
C GLN A 50 11.21 -14.32 8.01
N LEU A 51 12.47 -14.50 8.41
CA LEU A 51 13.58 -14.57 7.46
C LEU A 51 13.38 -15.72 6.45
N VAL A 52 13.58 -15.43 5.17
CA VAL A 52 13.56 -16.47 4.11
C VAL A 52 14.74 -17.43 4.30
N ASN A 53 15.94 -16.89 4.56
CA ASN A 53 17.11 -17.66 4.94
C ASN A 53 17.41 -17.46 6.43
N ASN A 54 16.96 -18.40 7.26
CA ASN A 54 17.17 -18.37 8.70
C ASN A 54 18.56 -18.82 9.17
N ASN A 55 19.43 -19.28 8.25
CA ASN A 55 20.80 -19.69 8.60
C ASN A 55 21.77 -18.50 8.65
N ASP A 56 21.43 -17.35 8.06
CA ASP A 56 22.24 -16.15 8.14
C ASP A 56 21.99 -15.39 9.45
N THR A 57 22.80 -15.70 10.45
CA THR A 57 22.72 -15.08 11.79
C THR A 57 22.98 -13.57 11.77
N THR A 58 23.66 -13.03 10.74
CA THR A 58 23.89 -11.58 10.62
C THR A 58 22.61 -10.80 10.33
N LYS A 59 21.57 -11.50 9.86
CA LYS A 59 20.26 -10.95 9.51
C LYS A 59 19.20 -11.20 10.58
N ALA A 60 19.53 -11.86 11.69
CA ALA A 60 18.60 -12.23 12.75
C ALA A 60 17.76 -11.04 13.27
N LYS A 61 18.31 -9.82 13.22
CA LYS A 61 17.61 -8.58 13.61
C LYS A 61 16.38 -8.24 12.76
N TYR A 62 16.24 -8.78 11.56
CA TYR A 62 15.07 -8.56 10.69
C TYR A 62 13.99 -9.64 10.87
N ASN A 63 14.21 -10.60 11.76
CA ASN A 63 13.25 -11.65 12.08
C ASN A 63 12.32 -11.20 13.22
N ASN A 64 11.06 -11.64 13.20
CA ASN A 64 10.07 -11.33 14.25
C ASN A 64 9.87 -9.82 14.49
N LEU A 65 9.92 -9.02 13.42
CA LEU A 65 9.51 -7.62 13.46
C LEU A 65 8.06 -7.51 12.97
N TYR A 66 7.29 -6.61 13.57
CA TYR A 66 5.88 -6.40 13.28
C TYR A 66 5.70 -5.15 12.43
N LEU A 67 4.81 -5.24 11.45
CA LEU A 67 4.49 -4.13 10.56
C LEU A 67 3.72 -3.03 11.30
N THR A 68 4.08 -1.77 11.05
CA THR A 68 3.38 -0.60 11.54
C THR A 68 3.55 0.59 10.58
N ALA A 69 2.82 1.67 10.81
CA ALA A 69 2.88 2.87 9.99
C ALA A 69 3.81 3.92 10.62
N PHE A 70 4.73 4.46 9.84
CA PHE A 70 5.55 5.62 10.23
C PHE A 70 5.07 6.88 9.49
N HIS A 71 4.51 7.83 10.22
CA HIS A 71 3.92 9.03 9.64
C HIS A 71 4.96 9.95 9.00
N THR A 72 4.85 10.12 7.68
CA THR A 72 5.72 10.98 6.87
C THR A 72 5.01 12.27 6.42
N GLY A 73 3.68 12.29 6.46
CA GLY A 73 2.89 13.42 6.00
C GLY A 73 1.39 13.14 6.09
N ALA A 74 0.58 14.13 5.66
CA ALA A 74 -0.87 14.08 5.80
C ALA A 74 -1.48 12.87 5.05
N GLY A 75 -1.83 11.82 5.81
CA GLY A 75 -2.39 10.59 5.27
C GLY A 75 -1.38 9.67 4.58
N THR A 76 -0.07 9.95 4.71
CA THR A 76 1.00 9.16 4.10
C THR A 76 1.92 8.57 5.16
N ASN A 77 2.19 7.27 5.07
CA ASN A 77 3.08 6.60 6.01
C ASN A 77 3.96 5.55 5.31
N ASP A 78 5.24 5.52 5.69
CA ASP A 78 6.09 4.38 5.33
C ASP A 78 5.59 3.13 6.08
N ALA A 79 5.58 1.99 5.39
CA ALA A 79 5.39 0.70 6.03
C ALA A 79 6.71 0.31 6.71
N VAL A 80 6.80 0.47 8.03
CA VAL A 80 8.01 0.18 8.81
C VAL A 80 7.79 -1.00 9.74
N LEU A 81 8.88 -1.55 10.27
CA LEU A 81 8.85 -2.69 11.16
C LEU A 81 9.43 -2.36 12.54
N THR A 82 8.76 -2.87 13.57
CA THR A 82 9.12 -2.69 14.97
C THR A 82 9.26 -4.02 15.69
N SER A 83 10.12 -4.11 16.69
CA SER A 83 10.18 -5.29 17.56
C SER A 83 9.05 -5.33 18.60
N SER A 84 8.29 -4.24 18.74
CA SER A 84 7.21 -4.12 19.72
C SER A 84 5.89 -4.58 19.14
N LYS A 85 5.35 -5.69 19.66
CA LYS A 85 4.01 -6.19 19.29
C LYS A 85 2.92 -5.17 19.60
N ASP A 86 3.06 -4.42 20.70
CA ASP A 86 2.08 -3.42 21.14
C ASP A 86 1.99 -2.19 20.22
N SER A 87 3.00 -1.98 19.37
CA SER A 87 3.04 -0.89 18.39
C SER A 87 2.75 -1.36 16.97
N ALA A 88 2.45 -2.65 16.78
CA ALA A 88 2.11 -3.23 15.50
C ALA A 88 0.75 -2.70 15.03
N ALA A 89 0.60 -2.53 13.72
CA ALA A 89 -0.70 -2.26 13.13
C ALA A 89 -1.53 -3.55 13.08
N THR A 90 -2.76 -3.49 13.57
CA THR A 90 -3.73 -4.56 13.41
C THR A 90 -4.18 -4.58 11.96
N GLY A 91 -3.82 -5.64 11.24
CA GLY A 91 -4.15 -5.81 9.84
C GLY A 91 -5.31 -6.77 9.64
N PHE A 92 -6.01 -6.63 8.52
CA PHE A 92 -6.98 -7.59 8.04
C PHE A 92 -6.99 -7.61 6.51
N LEU A 93 -7.46 -8.72 5.94
CA LEU A 93 -7.62 -8.82 4.48
C LEU A 93 -9.07 -8.46 4.14
N ASN A 94 -9.25 -7.36 3.42
CA ASN A 94 -10.56 -6.90 2.99
C ASN A 94 -10.86 -7.41 1.57
N GLU A 95 -11.68 -8.45 1.49
CA GLU A 95 -12.11 -9.04 0.23
C GLU A 95 -13.43 -8.40 -0.23
N THR A 96 -13.40 -7.82 -1.43
CA THR A 96 -14.54 -7.13 -2.05
C THR A 96 -14.77 -7.66 -3.47
N ALA A 97 -15.84 -7.22 -4.13
CA ALA A 97 -16.05 -7.52 -5.54
C ALA A 97 -14.94 -6.97 -6.45
N ASP A 98 -14.24 -5.92 -6.01
CA ASP A 98 -13.22 -5.20 -6.78
C ASP A 98 -11.78 -5.68 -6.49
N GLY A 99 -11.61 -6.64 -5.58
CA GLY A 99 -10.31 -7.21 -5.23
C GLY A 99 -10.13 -7.54 -3.76
N SER A 100 -8.91 -7.92 -3.40
CA SER A 100 -8.48 -8.21 -2.03
C SER A 100 -7.40 -7.23 -1.60
N PHE A 101 -7.68 -6.48 -0.54
CA PHE A 101 -6.85 -5.39 -0.05
C PHE A 101 -6.29 -5.71 1.34
N GLN A 102 -4.99 -5.51 1.54
CA GLN A 102 -4.42 -5.54 2.89
C GLN A 102 -4.70 -4.20 3.56
N GLU A 103 -5.57 -4.19 4.56
CA GLU A 103 -5.98 -2.99 5.28
C GLU A 103 -5.60 -3.08 6.76
N PHE A 104 -5.71 -1.95 7.46
CA PHE A 104 -5.31 -1.81 8.86
C PHE A 104 -6.35 -1.05 9.68
N ASP A 105 -6.60 -1.53 10.89
CA ASP A 105 -7.41 -0.85 11.90
C ASP A 105 -6.49 -0.04 12.84
N PHE A 106 -6.65 1.28 12.80
CA PHE A 106 -5.99 2.24 13.70
C PHE A 106 -6.98 2.86 14.71
N GLY A 107 -8.09 2.18 15.00
CA GLY A 107 -9.10 2.59 15.96
C GLY A 107 -9.90 3.83 15.54
N ASN A 108 -10.06 4.04 14.23
CA ASN A 108 -10.79 5.17 13.67
C ASN A 108 -11.56 4.79 12.40
N ASP A 109 -12.52 5.62 12.01
CA ASP A 109 -13.42 5.34 10.89
C ASP A 109 -12.78 5.53 9.49
N PHE A 110 -11.50 5.91 9.42
CA PHE A 110 -10.82 6.08 8.14
C PHE A 110 -10.20 4.76 7.68
N PRO A 111 -10.32 4.41 6.39
CA PRO A 111 -9.61 3.26 5.85
C PRO A 111 -8.10 3.55 5.78
N TRP A 112 -7.30 2.55 6.10
CA TRP A 112 -5.85 2.57 5.94
C TRP A 112 -5.43 1.34 5.17
N THR A 113 -4.80 1.53 4.02
CA THR A 113 -4.50 0.42 3.09
C THR A 113 -3.01 0.31 2.82
N MET A 114 -2.50 -0.91 2.72
CA MET A 114 -1.17 -1.19 2.20
C MET A 114 -1.12 -0.81 0.72
N LYS A 115 -0.18 0.07 0.37
CA LYS A 115 0.04 0.55 -0.99
C LYS A 115 1.41 0.09 -1.49
N ILE A 116 1.43 -0.33 -2.75
CA ILE A 116 2.64 -0.83 -3.41
C ILE A 116 3.17 0.30 -4.29
N GLY A 117 4.35 0.82 -3.94
CA GLY A 117 5.04 1.82 -4.74
C GLY A 117 5.51 1.24 -6.08
N TYR A 118 5.65 2.12 -7.08
CA TYR A 118 6.14 1.75 -8.40
C TYR A 118 7.45 2.47 -8.71
N GLU A 119 8.51 1.70 -8.95
CA GLU A 119 9.81 2.21 -9.38
C GLU A 119 10.30 1.44 -10.62
N PRO A 120 10.18 2.01 -11.84
CA PRO A 120 10.37 1.28 -13.09
C PRO A 120 11.81 0.79 -13.33
N TYR A 121 12.78 1.33 -12.60
CA TYR A 121 14.21 1.08 -12.78
C TYR A 121 14.91 0.69 -11.47
N ALA A 122 14.17 0.11 -10.53
CA ALA A 122 14.70 -0.29 -9.22
C ALA A 122 14.48 -1.79 -8.96
N ALA A 123 15.44 -2.40 -8.25
CA ALA A 123 15.36 -3.80 -7.85
C ALA A 123 14.26 -4.05 -6.78
N TRP A 124 13.83 -3.00 -6.08
CA TRP A 124 12.72 -3.01 -5.14
C TRP A 124 12.08 -1.63 -5.08
N ALA A 125 10.84 -1.56 -4.62
CA ALA A 125 10.06 -0.35 -4.49
C ALA A 125 9.42 -0.25 -3.10
N PRO A 126 9.12 0.98 -2.63
CA PRO A 126 8.60 1.21 -1.29
C PRO A 126 7.21 0.60 -1.11
N VAL A 127 6.90 0.23 0.13
CA VAL A 127 5.55 -0.11 0.58
C VAL A 127 5.12 0.96 1.57
N THR A 128 3.89 1.43 1.45
CA THR A 128 3.31 2.44 2.36
C THR A 128 2.02 1.91 3.00
N ILE A 129 1.60 2.56 4.08
CA ILE A 129 0.32 2.34 4.75
C ILE A 129 -0.40 3.68 4.76
N ASP A 130 -1.22 3.94 3.76
CA ASP A 130 -1.75 5.29 3.52
C ASP A 130 -3.24 5.36 3.84
N ALA A 131 -3.69 6.55 4.22
CA ALA A 131 -5.10 6.84 4.43
C ALA A 131 -5.82 6.77 3.08
N GLY A 132 -6.90 5.98 3.03
CA GLY A 132 -7.67 5.77 1.82
C GLY A 132 -7.88 4.30 1.51
N LEU A 133 -8.69 4.07 0.48
CA LEU A 133 -8.99 2.73 -0.04
C LEU A 133 -7.83 2.18 -0.87
N GLY A 134 -7.77 0.86 -1.00
CA GLY A 134 -6.90 0.18 -1.96
C GLY A 134 -7.17 0.59 -3.40
N ASP A 135 -6.15 0.44 -4.25
CA ASP A 135 -6.31 0.73 -5.68
C ASP A 135 -6.96 -0.48 -6.35
N ALA A 136 -8.16 -0.29 -6.89
CA ALA A 136 -8.85 -1.33 -7.65
C ALA A 136 -8.08 -1.66 -8.95
N GLY A 137 -8.08 -2.92 -9.34
CA GLY A 137 -7.41 -3.40 -10.55
C GLY A 137 -7.18 -4.91 -10.52
N ASP A 138 -6.34 -5.39 -11.44
CA ASP A 138 -6.04 -6.83 -11.57
C ASP A 138 -5.09 -7.37 -10.49
N SER A 139 -4.53 -6.49 -9.66
CA SER A 139 -3.60 -6.83 -8.59
C SER A 139 -4.30 -6.94 -7.24
N PHE A 140 -3.94 -7.93 -6.44
CA PHE A 140 -4.59 -8.17 -5.15
C PHE A 140 -3.65 -8.81 -4.13
N PHE A 141 -3.97 -8.67 -2.85
CA PHE A 141 -3.25 -9.33 -1.77
C PHE A 141 -3.84 -10.71 -1.47
N THR A 142 -2.98 -11.68 -1.18
CA THR A 142 -3.42 -13.02 -0.76
C THR A 142 -2.39 -13.69 0.13
N PHE A 143 -2.85 -14.60 0.99
CA PHE A 143 -1.96 -15.42 1.81
C PHE A 143 -1.64 -16.75 1.12
N THR A 144 -0.36 -17.08 1.11
CA THR A 144 0.19 -18.37 0.72
C THR A 144 0.84 -19.04 1.94
N PRO A 145 1.34 -20.29 1.85
CA PRO A 145 2.13 -20.87 2.93
C PRO A 145 3.38 -20.04 3.31
N SER A 146 3.85 -19.19 2.40
CA SER A 146 4.97 -18.26 2.60
C SER A 146 4.52 -16.88 3.11
N GLY A 147 3.28 -16.74 3.57
CA GLY A 147 2.73 -15.48 4.08
C GLY A 147 1.99 -14.65 3.02
N LEU A 148 1.79 -13.36 3.33
CA LEU A 148 1.15 -12.37 2.48
C LEU A 148 1.95 -12.22 1.18
N THR A 149 1.27 -12.10 0.06
CA THR A 149 1.84 -11.88 -1.26
C THR A 149 1.02 -10.87 -2.02
N TYR A 150 1.66 -10.13 -2.93
CA TYR A 150 1.00 -9.22 -3.86
C TYR A 150 0.98 -9.86 -5.25
N ASN A 151 -0.21 -10.17 -5.75
CA ASN A 151 -0.40 -10.96 -6.96
C ASN A 151 -0.21 -10.11 -8.22
N VAL A 152 1.05 -9.97 -8.63
CA VAL A 152 1.47 -9.42 -9.91
C VAL A 152 2.66 -10.22 -10.43
N SER A 153 2.85 -10.26 -11.75
CA SER A 153 3.93 -11.05 -12.36
C SER A 153 5.34 -10.56 -12.00
N GLN A 154 5.46 -9.31 -11.55
CA GLN A 154 6.71 -8.70 -11.16
C GLN A 154 7.07 -8.92 -9.68
N PHE A 155 6.20 -9.52 -8.86
CA PHE A 155 6.49 -9.67 -7.42
C PHE A 155 7.52 -10.78 -7.17
N ASP A 156 8.67 -10.42 -6.59
CA ASP A 156 9.78 -11.34 -6.24
C ASP A 156 10.00 -11.45 -4.71
N GLY A 157 8.97 -11.17 -3.93
CA GLY A 157 8.97 -11.28 -2.47
C GLY A 157 9.15 -9.96 -1.73
N TRP A 158 9.19 -10.06 -0.40
CA TRP A 158 9.36 -8.92 0.50
C TRP A 158 10.81 -8.74 0.92
N LEU A 159 11.17 -7.49 1.12
CA LEU A 159 12.49 -7.06 1.53
C LEU A 159 12.36 -6.11 2.71
N VAL A 160 13.20 -6.27 3.72
CA VAL A 160 13.34 -5.31 4.81
C VAL A 160 14.70 -4.69 4.72
N CYS A 161 14.79 -3.37 4.81
CA CYS A 161 16.04 -2.64 4.84
C CYS A 161 16.07 -1.60 5.95
N ASP A 162 17.22 -1.41 6.61
CA ASP A 162 17.48 -0.16 7.34
C ASP A 162 17.59 0.97 6.31
N TRP A 163 16.68 1.96 6.36
CA TRP A 163 16.54 2.98 5.31
C TRP A 163 16.42 4.42 5.86
N TRP A 164 15.71 5.29 5.13
CA TRP A 164 15.69 6.75 5.25
C TRP A 164 15.37 7.27 6.66
N HIS A 165 14.42 6.65 7.35
CA HIS A 165 13.98 7.07 8.69
C HIS A 165 14.65 6.30 9.84
N THR A 166 15.80 5.67 9.58
CA THR A 166 16.58 4.90 10.57
C THR A 166 15.82 3.77 11.26
N THR A 167 14.68 3.37 10.67
CA THR A 167 13.82 2.28 11.11
C THR A 167 13.78 1.24 9.99
N PRO A 168 13.76 -0.08 10.29
CA PRO A 168 13.58 -1.09 9.26
C PRO A 168 12.31 -0.82 8.47
N GLN A 169 12.43 -0.65 7.17
CA GLN A 169 11.32 -0.34 6.27
C GLN A 169 11.05 -1.52 5.34
N LEU A 170 9.78 -1.74 5.05
CA LEU A 170 9.30 -2.77 4.15
C LEU A 170 9.34 -2.27 2.71
N PHE A 171 9.85 -3.13 1.83
CA PHE A 171 9.88 -2.97 0.39
C PHE A 171 9.36 -4.24 -0.26
N TRP A 172 8.88 -4.14 -1.50
CA TRP A 172 8.65 -5.30 -2.34
C TRP A 172 9.73 -5.38 -3.41
N LYS A 173 10.21 -6.59 -3.67
CA LYS A 173 11.19 -6.83 -4.73
C LYS A 173 10.49 -6.99 -6.06
N THR A 174 11.10 -6.40 -7.09
CA THR A 174 10.65 -6.61 -8.45
C THR A 174 11.47 -7.74 -9.08
N ALA A 175 10.84 -8.59 -9.89
CA ALA A 175 11.51 -9.65 -10.64
C ALA A 175 12.38 -9.11 -11.80
N VAL A 176 12.60 -7.79 -11.86
CA VAL A 176 13.42 -7.17 -12.89
C VAL A 176 14.90 -7.37 -12.55
N THR A 177 15.59 -8.15 -13.37
CA THR A 177 17.00 -8.51 -13.14
C THR A 177 17.89 -7.32 -13.48
N TYR A 178 18.39 -6.60 -12.47
CA TYR A 178 19.45 -5.62 -12.64
C TYR A 178 20.82 -6.29 -12.38
N TYR A 179 21.81 -5.95 -13.20
CA TYR A 179 23.16 -6.53 -13.14
C TYR A 179 23.81 -6.25 -11.77
N ASN A 180 24.24 -7.33 -11.10
CA ASN A 180 24.92 -7.42 -9.80
C ASN A 180 23.99 -7.55 -8.57
N SER A 181 23.96 -8.77 -8.03
CA SER A 181 22.80 -9.44 -7.43
C SER A 181 22.86 -9.63 -5.91
N SER A 182 23.71 -8.88 -5.21
CA SER A 182 23.80 -8.94 -3.75
C SER A 182 23.00 -7.81 -3.11
N LEU A 183 22.03 -8.16 -2.27
CA LEU A 183 21.33 -7.19 -1.43
C LEU A 183 22.33 -6.43 -0.54
N PRO A 184 22.07 -5.15 -0.24
CA PRO A 184 22.84 -4.42 0.76
C PRO A 184 22.90 -5.19 2.09
N THR A 185 24.00 -5.03 2.83
CA THR A 185 24.14 -5.67 4.16
C THR A 185 23.07 -5.18 5.14
N SER A 186 22.54 -3.98 4.91
CA SER A 186 21.41 -3.39 5.62
C SER A 186 20.04 -3.94 5.19
N CYS A 187 19.96 -5.02 4.40
CA CYS A 187 18.70 -5.61 3.96
C CYS A 187 18.62 -7.13 4.18
N ALA A 188 17.40 -7.67 4.21
CA ALA A 188 17.13 -9.11 4.23
C ALA A 188 15.80 -9.47 3.54
N ASP A 189 15.77 -10.58 2.80
CA ASP A 189 14.53 -11.17 2.29
C ASP A 189 13.72 -11.75 3.45
N VAL A 190 12.42 -11.44 3.47
CA VAL A 190 11.49 -11.90 4.50
C VAL A 190 10.19 -12.43 3.89
N TYR A 191 9.53 -13.30 4.62
CA TYR A 191 8.11 -13.55 4.52
C TYR A 191 7.36 -12.61 5.45
N LEU A 192 6.15 -12.20 5.07
CA LEU A 192 5.22 -11.49 5.95
C LEU A 192 4.12 -12.46 6.39
N VAL A 193 4.25 -13.01 7.59
CA VAL A 193 3.35 -14.05 8.10
C VAL A 193 2.33 -13.45 9.07
N LYS A 194 1.16 -14.10 9.17
CA LYS A 194 0.16 -13.76 10.18
C LYS A 194 0.64 -14.21 11.56
N GLU A 195 0.43 -13.36 12.55
CA GLU A 195 0.36 -13.74 13.95
C GLU A 195 -1.01 -13.34 14.49
N SER A 196 -1.70 -14.26 15.17
CA SER A 196 -2.98 -13.96 15.81
C SER A 196 -2.80 -12.91 16.92
N LEU A 197 -3.83 -12.06 17.09
CA LEU A 197 -3.90 -11.08 18.19
C LEU A 197 -3.84 -11.76 19.56
#